data_AF-A0A1S8C8T5-F1
#
_entry.id   AF-A0A1S8C8T5-F1
#
_cell.length_a   1.000
_cell.length_b   1.000
_cell.length_c   1.000
_cell.angle_alpha   90.00
_cell.angle_beta   90.00
_cell.angle_gamma   90.00
#
_symmetry.space_group_name_H-M   'P 1'
#
loop_
_entity.id
_entity.type
_entity.pdbx_description
1 polymer ?
#
loop_
_entity_poly.entity_id
_entity_poly.type
_entity_poly.pdbx_seq_one_letter_code
_entity_poly.pdbx_strand_id
1 'polypeptide(L)'
;MLSCHVTAERLQRYLDADPSAPLEPAEIRRLETHLAECDRCASAVADYRSMRWAMLRLSRLVGPDPAAVARLHRAVDTLLEEDRR
;
A
#
# COMPACT_ATOMS: atom_id res chain seq x y z
N MET A 1 -9.41 -15.31 -18.37
CA MET A 1 -9.28 -13.86 -18.64
C MET A 1 -9.96 -13.11 -17.50
N LEU A 2 -9.28 -12.18 -16.80
CA LEU A 2 -9.92 -11.37 -15.75
C LEU A 2 -10.80 -10.30 -16.40
N SER A 3 -11.94 -9.99 -15.80
CA SER A 3 -12.76 -8.85 -16.21
C SER A 3 -12.31 -7.57 -15.49
N CYS A 4 -12.59 -6.40 -16.06
CA CYS A 4 -12.23 -5.12 -15.42
C CYS A 4 -12.83 -4.98 -14.01
N HIS A 5 -14.01 -5.55 -13.74
CA HIS A 5 -14.64 -5.54 -12.42
C HIS A 5 -13.81 -6.32 -11.39
N VAL A 6 -13.39 -7.53 -11.77
CA VAL A 6 -12.57 -8.42 -10.93
C VAL A 6 -11.17 -7.87 -10.73
N THR A 7 -10.62 -7.19 -11.74
CA THR A 7 -9.35 -6.44 -11.63
C THR A 7 -9.48 -5.28 -10.65
N ALA A 8 -10.55 -4.47 -10.75
CA ALA A 8 -10.75 -3.29 -9.89
C ALA A 8 -10.81 -3.66 -8.40
N GLU A 9 -11.50 -4.74 -8.06
CA GLU A 9 -11.60 -5.24 -6.68
C GLU A 9 -10.23 -5.64 -6.09
N ARG A 10 -9.31 -6.13 -6.92
CA ARG A 10 -7.97 -6.58 -6.49
C ARG A 10 -6.89 -5.51 -6.63
N LEU A 11 -7.19 -4.40 -7.31
CA LEU A 11 -6.19 -3.45 -7.77
C LEU A 11 -5.50 -2.74 -6.60
N GLN A 12 -6.26 -2.28 -5.61
CA GLN A 12 -5.68 -1.60 -4.44
C GLN A 12 -4.78 -2.54 -3.65
N ARG A 13 -5.22 -3.77 -3.38
CA ARG A 13 -4.38 -4.78 -2.69
C ARG A 13 -3.06 -5.05 -3.43
N TYR A 14 -3.12 -5.13 -4.77
CA TYR A 14 -1.92 -5.28 -5.59
C TYR A 14 -1.00 -4.06 -5.49
N LEU A 15 -1.55 -2.85 -5.49
CA LEU A 15 -0.76 -1.62 -5.47
C LEU A 15 -0.17 -1.28 -4.10
N ASP A 16 -0.90 -1.61 -3.03
CA ASP A 16 -0.49 -1.34 -1.65
C ASP A 16 0.50 -2.40 -1.14
N ALA A 17 0.58 -3.57 -1.80
CA ALA A 17 1.36 -4.72 -1.36
C ALA A 17 1.09 -5.05 0.11
N ASP A 18 -0.18 -5.04 0.50
CA ASP A 18 -0.62 -5.18 1.88
C ASP A 18 -0.14 -6.52 2.47
N PRO A 19 0.76 -6.50 3.48
CA PRO A 19 1.28 -7.72 4.10
C PRO A 19 0.19 -8.50 4.87
N SER A 20 -0.94 -7.87 5.20
CA SER A 20 -2.08 -8.47 5.91
C SER A 20 -2.99 -9.26 4.97
N ALA A 21 -2.90 -9.00 3.66
CA ALA A 21 -3.73 -9.62 2.62
C ALA A 21 -2.90 -9.88 1.35
N PRO A 22 -1.87 -10.75 1.41
CA PRO A 22 -1.00 -11.00 0.28
C PRO A 22 -1.76 -11.61 -0.89
N LEU A 23 -1.41 -11.19 -2.11
CA LEU A 23 -1.90 -11.82 -3.33
C LEU A 23 -1.01 -13.01 -3.70
N GLU A 24 -1.64 -14.11 -4.11
CA GLU A 24 -0.90 -15.26 -4.59
C GLU A 24 -0.14 -14.93 -5.88
N PRO A 25 1.05 -15.51 -6.13
CA PRO A 25 1.83 -15.23 -7.35
C PRO A 25 1.05 -15.49 -8.65
N ALA A 26 0.12 -16.46 -8.63
CA ALA A 26 -0.76 -16.74 -9.77
C ALA A 26 -1.82 -15.64 -9.99
N GLU A 27 -2.30 -15.00 -8.92
CA GLU A 27 -3.21 -13.85 -9.02
C GLU A 27 -2.49 -12.63 -9.55
N ILE A 28 -1.27 -12.37 -9.07
CA ILE A 28 -0.41 -11.29 -9.57
C ILE A 28 -0.22 -11.42 -11.08
N ARG A 29 0.22 -12.59 -11.56
CA ARG A 29 0.41 -12.83 -13.01
C ARG A 29 -0.86 -12.57 -13.82
N ARG A 30 -2.02 -13.05 -13.36
CA ARG A 30 -3.29 -12.83 -14.05
C ARG A 30 -3.66 -11.34 -14.11
N LEU A 31 -3.40 -10.60 -13.04
CA LEU A 31 -3.63 -9.17 -12.98
C LEU A 31 -2.71 -8.42 -13.96
N GLU A 32 -1.42 -8.74 -13.96
CA GLU A 32 -0.43 -8.15 -14.85
C GLU A 32 -0.73 -8.42 -16.32
N THR A 33 -1.14 -9.65 -16.68
CA THR A 33 -1.61 -9.96 -18.04
C THR A 33 -2.78 -9.07 -18.44
N HIS A 34 -3.78 -8.89 -17.58
CA HIS A 34 -4.92 -8.04 -17.89
C HIS A 34 -4.54 -6.55 -18.00
N LEU A 35 -3.65 -6.07 -17.14
CA LEU A 35 -3.17 -4.68 -17.18
C LEU A 35 -2.37 -4.38 -18.45
N ALA A 36 -1.72 -5.39 -19.05
CA ALA A 36 -1.02 -5.24 -20.32
C ALA A 36 -1.97 -5.11 -21.53
N GLU A 37 -3.20 -5.61 -21.41
CA GLU A 37 -4.17 -5.68 -22.51
C GLU A 37 -5.32 -4.66 -22.39
N CYS A 38 -5.52 -4.06 -21.20
CA CYS A 38 -6.66 -3.20 -20.91
C CYS A 38 -6.24 -1.77 -20.55
N ASP A 39 -6.36 -0.85 -21.51
CA ASP A 39 -6.03 0.57 -21.35
C ASP A 39 -6.77 1.24 -20.19
N ARG A 40 -8.05 0.87 -19.97
CA ARG A 40 -8.85 1.42 -18.88
C ARG A 40 -8.27 1.07 -17.51
N CYS A 41 -7.89 -0.19 -17.31
CA CYS A 41 -7.30 -0.63 -16.04
C CYS A 41 -5.87 -0.13 -15.90
N ALA A 42 -5.11 -0.03 -16.99
CA ALA A 42 -3.78 0.57 -16.99
C ALA A 42 -3.82 2.07 -16.59
N SER A 43 -4.78 2.83 -17.12
CA SER A 43 -5.00 4.23 -16.74
C SER A 43 -5.33 4.35 -15.25
N ALA A 44 -6.23 3.51 -14.74
CA ALA A 44 -6.57 3.52 -13.31
C ALA A 44 -5.34 3.24 -12.42
N VAL A 45 -4.44 2.33 -12.83
CA VAL A 45 -3.17 2.10 -12.15
C VAL A 45 -2.29 3.35 -12.14
N ALA A 46 -2.20 4.06 -13.26
CA ALA A 46 -1.43 5.30 -13.35
C ALA A 46 -1.97 6.38 -12.41
N ASP A 47 -3.30 6.51 -12.30
CA ASP A 47 -3.97 7.44 -11.40
C ASP A 47 -3.68 7.10 -9.93
N TYR A 48 -3.83 5.84 -9.53
CA TYR A 48 -3.52 5.41 -8.16
C TYR A 48 -2.04 5.63 -7.81
N ARG A 49 -1.12 5.33 -8.72
CA ARG A 49 0.32 5.58 -8.51
C ARG A 49 0.59 7.08 -8.34
N SER A 50 -0.04 7.92 -9.16
CA SER A 50 0.09 9.38 -9.06
C SER A 50 -0.44 9.90 -7.72
N MET A 51 -1.59 9.39 -7.26
CA MET A 51 -2.15 9.71 -5.95
C MET A 51 -1.18 9.31 -4.83
N ARG A 52 -0.64 8.08 -4.86
CA ARG A 52 0.34 7.60 -3.88
C ARG A 52 1.58 8.50 -3.83
N TRP A 53 2.11 8.92 -4.97
CA TRP A 53 3.24 9.85 -5.04
C TRP A 53 2.91 11.23 -4.45
N ALA A 54 1.72 11.76 -4.72
CA ALA A 54 1.26 13.03 -4.14
C ALA A 54 1.14 12.93 -2.61
N MET A 55 0.56 11.84 -2.10
CA MET A 55 0.44 11.60 -0.66
C MET A 55 1.80 11.44 0.02
N LEU A 56 2.74 10.69 -0.58
CA LEU A 56 4.10 10.55 -0.07
C LEU A 56 4.84 11.89 -0.02
N ARG A 57 4.67 12.73 -1.05
CA ARG A 57 5.24 14.07 -1.07
C ARG A 57 4.66 14.93 0.04
N LEU A 58 3.34 14.94 0.21
CA LEU A 58 2.68 15.69 1.28
C LEU A 58 3.13 15.21 2.66
N SER A 59 3.19 13.89 2.88
CA SER A 59 3.66 13.29 4.12
C SER A 59 5.09 13.74 4.47
N ARG A 60 5.99 13.84 3.48
CA ARG A 60 7.35 14.36 3.69
C ARG A 60 7.40 15.84 4.03
N LEU A 61 6.47 16.64 3.49
CA LEU A 61 6.41 18.08 3.74
C LEU A 61 5.84 18.41 5.12
N VAL A 62 4.77 17.72 5.50
CA VAL A 62 4.10 17.95 6.80
C VAL A 62 4.88 17.28 7.94
N GLY A 63 5.46 16.11 7.67
CA GLY A 63 6.07 15.27 8.69
C GLY A 63 5.02 14.71 9.67
N PRO A 64 5.40 13.75 10.52
CA PRO A 64 4.54 13.29 11.60
C PRO A 64 4.49 14.34 12.74
N ASP A 65 3.37 14.37 13.48
CA ASP A 65 3.26 15.18 14.71
C ASP A 65 4.39 14.78 15.69
N PRO A 66 5.30 15.71 16.06
CA PRO A 66 6.40 15.40 16.97
C PRO A 66 5.94 14.85 18.33
N ALA A 67 4.78 15.31 18.83
CA ALA A 67 4.25 14.82 20.10
C ALA A 67 3.78 13.36 20.00
N ALA A 68 3.19 12.98 18.85
CA ALA A 68 2.83 11.59 18.57
C ALA A 68 4.06 10.70 18.44
N VAL A 69 5.11 11.16 17.75
CA VAL A 69 6.38 10.42 17.65
C VAL A 69 7.01 10.21 19.03
N ALA A 70 7.03 11.23 19.87
CA ALA A 70 7.55 11.10 21.24
C ALA A 70 6.73 10.11 22.10
N ARG A 71 5.40 10.05 21.92
CA ARG A 71 4.57 9.03 22.58
C ARG A 71 4.91 7.62 22.11
N LEU A 72 5.13 7.43 20.81
CA LEU A 72 5.49 6.13 20.23
C LEU A 72 6.83 5.63 20.76
N HIS A 73 7.85 6.49 20.82
CA HIS A 73 9.16 6.13 21.39
C HIS A 73 9.03 5.63 22.83
N ARG A 74 8.30 6.36 23.69
CA ARG A 74 8.08 5.94 25.07
C ARG A 74 7.41 4.58 25.17
N ALA A 75 6.40 4.32 24.34
CA ALA A 75 5.72 3.02 24.34
C ALA A 75 6.67 1.87 23.95
N VAL A 76 7.53 2.08 22.96
CA VAL A 76 8.56 1.10 22.56
C VAL A 76 9.57 0.89 23.69
N ASP A 77 10.04 1.96 24.33
CA ASP A 77 10.98 1.87 25.44
C ASP A 77 10.40 1.04 26.59
N THR A 78 9.12 1.25 26.95
CA THR A 78 8.43 0.45 27.96
C THR A 78 8.38 -1.04 27.59
N LEU A 79 8.00 -1.37 26.35
CA LEU A 79 7.95 -2.76 25.90
C LEU A 79 9.32 -3.46 25.97
N LEU A 80 10.39 -2.74 25.61
CA LEU A 80 11.76 -3.27 25.66
C LEU A 80 12.28 -3.42 27.10
N GLU A 81 11.86 -2.56 28.01
CA GLU A 81 12.17 -2.67 29.43
C GLU A 81 11.43 -3.84 30.10
N GLU A 82 10.20 -4.12 29.68
CA GLU A 82 9.41 -5.26 30.16
C GLU A 82 9.97 -6.60 29.64
N ASP A 83 10.35 -6.70 28.37
CA ASP A 83 10.92 -7.92 27.76
C ASP A 83 12.28 -8.32 28.39
N ARG A 84 13.01 -7.36 28.97
CA ARG A 84 14.32 -7.58 29.60
C ARG A 84 14.24 -8.06 31.06
N ARG A 85 13.05 -8.06 31.69
CA ARG A 85 12.85 -8.48 33.09
C ARG A 85 12.43 -9.94 33.17
#